data_AF-A0A7G2LXZ6-F1
#
_entry.id   AF-A0A7G2LXZ6-F1
#
_cell.length_a   1.000
_cell.length_b   1.000
_cell.length_c   1.000
_cell.angle_alpha   90.00
_cell.angle_beta   90.00
_cell.angle_gamma   90.00
#
_symmetry.space_group_name_H-M   'P 1'
#
loop_
_entity.id
_entity.type
_entity.pdbx_description
1 polymer ?
#
loop_
_entity_poly.entity_id
_entity_poly.type
_entity_poly.pdbx_seq_one_letter_code
_entity_poly.pdbx_strand_id
1 'polypeptide(L)' 'WQKGTVENTNRRLRRWLPRKRDIRQCTDHDMKVICDRLNNTPRKCLGWKTPAEVFREKILEEMR' A
#
# COMPACT_ATOMS: atom_id res chain seq x y z
N TRP A 1 -8.17 -16.16 8.02
CA TRP A 1 -7.53 -14.91 8.51
C TRP A 1 -6.94 -14.03 7.40
N GLN A 2 -6.31 -14.58 6.35
CA GLN A 2 -5.65 -13.76 5.31
C GLN A 2 -6.60 -12.91 4.44
N LYS A 3 -7.83 -13.39 4.19
CA LYS A 3 -8.80 -12.72 3.30
C LYS A 3 -9.14 -11.28 3.73
N GLY A 4 -9.34 -11.03 5.02
CA GLY A 4 -9.69 -9.70 5.53
C GLY A 4 -8.59 -8.65 5.29
N THR A 5 -7.32 -9.06 5.35
CA THR A 5 -6.18 -8.16 5.08
C THR A 5 -6.11 -7.80 3.60
N VAL A 6 -6.31 -8.80 2.72
CA VAL A 6 -6.38 -8.58 1.26
C VAL A 6 -7.55 -7.67 0.91
N GLU A 7 -8.74 -7.91 1.47
CA GLU A 7 -9.94 -7.11 1.22
C GLU A 7 -9.76 -5.65 1.68
N ASN A 8 -9.16 -5.42 2.85
CA ASN A 8 -8.86 -4.08 3.34
C ASN A 8 -7.85 -3.35 2.43
N THR A 9 -6.82 -4.06 1.96
CA THR A 9 -5.81 -3.49 1.05
C THR A 9 -6.44 -3.14 -0.29
N ASN A 10 -7.25 -4.04 -0.86
CA ASN A 10 -7.99 -3.80 -2.09
C ASN A 10 -8.95 -2.60 -1.97
N ARG A 11 -9.65 -2.47 -0.83
CA ARG A 11 -10.52 -1.30 -0.58
C ARG A 11 -9.73 0.02 -0.62
N ARG A 12 -8.50 0.04 -0.10
CA ARG A 12 -7.64 1.23 -0.14
C ARG A 12 -7.09 1.49 -1.54
N LEU A 13 -6.66 0.45 -2.24
CA LEU A 13 -6.21 0.51 -3.64
C LEU A 13 -7.29 1.16 -4.53
N ARG A 14 -8.57 0.80 -4.31
CA ARG A 14 -9.70 1.34 -5.09
C ARG A 14 -9.94 2.85 -4.94
N ARG A 15 -9.29 3.54 -3.99
CA ARG A 15 -9.28 5.01 -3.93
C ARG A 15 -8.50 5.63 -5.08
N TRP A 16 -7.50 4.91 -5.59
CA TRP A 16 -6.57 5.39 -6.62
C TRP A 16 -6.67 4.61 -7.93
N LEU A 17 -7.22 3.38 -7.88
CA LEU A 17 -7.48 2.52 -9.03
C LEU A 17 -8.99 2.29 -9.19
N PRO A 18 -9.70 3.14 -9.97
CA PRO A 18 -11.14 3.03 -10.17
C PRO A 18 -11.57 1.64 -10.64
N ARG A 19 -12.78 1.20 -10.27
CA ARG A 19 -13.26 -0.17 -10.57
C ARG A 19 -13.28 -0.51 -12.06
N LYS A 20 -13.58 0.48 -12.90
CA LYS A 20 -13.70 0.34 -14.36
C LYS A 20 -12.40 0.68 -15.11
N ARG A 21 -11.33 1.08 -14.42
CA ARG A 21 -10.04 1.35 -15.07
C ARG A 21 -9.45 0.03 -15.56
N ASP A 22 -9.13 -0.04 -16.85
CA ASP A 22 -8.40 -1.18 -17.39
C ASP A 22 -6.96 -1.16 -16.84
N ILE A 23 -6.62 -2.19 -16.08
CA ILE A 23 -5.32 -2.35 -15.44
C ILE A 23 -4.24 -2.57 -16.50
N ARG A 24 -4.59 -3.18 -17.64
CA ARG A 24 -3.64 -3.44 -18.74
C ARG A 24 -3.17 -2.16 -19.43
N GLN A 25 -3.91 -1.08 -19.27
CA GLN A 25 -3.58 0.25 -19.79
C GLN A 25 -2.85 1.12 -18.75
N CYS A 26 -2.65 0.63 -17.53
CA CYS A 26 -1.87 1.35 -16.52
C CYS A 26 -0.39 1.21 -16.86
N THR A 27 0.30 2.34 -16.96
CA THR A 27 1.74 2.37 -17.14
C THR A 27 2.46 1.95 -15.86
N ASP A 28 3.74 1.58 -15.96
CA ASP A 28 4.57 1.34 -14.77
C ASP A 28 4.63 2.57 -13.86
N HIS A 29 4.58 3.77 -14.45
CA HIS A 29 4.50 5.02 -13.69
C HIS A 29 3.19 5.13 -12.90
N ASP A 30 2.04 4.81 -13.51
CA ASP A 30 0.76 4.76 -12.80
C ASP A 30 0.81 3.80 -11.61
N MET A 31 1.37 2.60 -11.82
CA MET A 31 1.51 1.60 -10.78
C MET A 31 2.41 2.08 -9.65
N LYS A 32 3.54 2.72 -9.98
CA LYS A 32 4.46 3.30 -9.00
C LYS A 32 3.76 4.37 -8.16
N VAL A 33 3.03 5.29 -8.77
CA VAL A 33 2.28 6.34 -8.06
C VAL A 33 1.25 5.72 -7.10
N ILE A 34 0.55 4.66 -7.52
CA ILE A 34 -0.42 3.97 -6.66
C ILE A 34 0.29 3.29 -5.47
N CYS A 35 1.39 2.59 -5.71
CA CYS A 35 2.20 1.96 -4.68
C CYS A 35 2.75 2.98 -3.68
N ASP A 36 3.29 4.10 -4.17
CA ASP A 36 3.80 5.19 -3.34
C ASP A 36 2.69 5.77 -2.45
N ARG A 37 1.50 5.99 -2.99
CA ARG A 37 0.35 6.42 -2.20
C ARG A 37 -0.01 5.40 -1.13
N LEU A 38 -0.05 4.11 -1.47
CA LEU A 38 -0.39 3.06 -0.50
C LEU A 38 0.64 2.97 0.63
N ASN A 39 1.92 3.07 0.30
CA ASN A 39 3.03 2.93 1.22
C ASN A 39 3.28 4.18 2.07
N ASN A 40 2.87 5.36 1.59
CA ASN A 40 3.00 6.63 2.31
C ASN A 40 1.70 7.11 2.98
N THR A 41 0.63 6.30 2.99
CA THR A 41 -0.59 6.66 3.72
C THR A 41 -0.53 6.15 5.17
N PRO A 42 -0.61 7.03 6.19
CA PRO A 42 -0.70 6.66 7.60
C PRO A 42 -1.77 5.61 7.90
N ARG A 43 -1.46 4.68 8.80
CA ARG A 43 -2.40 3.62 9.24
C ARG A 43 -2.59 3.68 10.75
N LYS A 44 -3.83 3.76 11.20
CA LYS A 44 -4.18 3.70 12.64
C LYS A 44 -3.61 2.46 13.34
N CYS A 45 -3.61 1.30 12.67
CA CYS A 45 -3.05 0.05 13.22
C CYS A 45 -1.52 0.05 13.33
N LEU A 46 -0.83 1.01 12.73
CA LEU A 46 0.61 1.21 12.84
C LEU A 46 0.96 2.40 13.75
N GLY A 47 0.05 2.80 14.64
CA GLY A 47 0.23 4.00 15.46
C GLY A 47 0.31 5.28 14.63
N TRP A 48 -0.43 5.33 13.51
CA TRP A 48 -0.40 6.41 12.52
C TRP A 48 0.91 6.58 11.74
N LYS A 49 1.84 5.63 11.85
CA LYS A 49 2.95 5.52 10.90
C LYS A 49 2.48 5.03 9.54
N THR A 50 3.28 5.30 8.53
CA THR A 50 3.14 4.77 7.17
C THR A 50 3.72 3.35 7.06
N PRO A 51 3.20 2.50 6.16
CA PRO A 51 3.83 1.21 5.88
C PRO A 51 5.30 1.32 5.52
N ALA A 52 5.70 2.35 4.76
CA ALA A 52 7.09 2.56 4.38
C ALA A 52 8.01 2.84 5.59
N GLU A 53 7.55 3.62 6.58
CA GLU A 53 8.31 3.88 7.80
C GLU A 53 8.50 2.59 8.61
N VAL A 54 7.41 1.87 8.89
CA VAL A 54 7.47 0.63 9.68
C VAL A 54 8.31 -0.43 8.98
N PHE A 55 8.21 -0.52 7.64
CA PHE A 55 9.05 -1.45 6.88
C PHE A 55 10.54 -1.12 7.03
N ARG A 56 10.93 0.15 6.90
CA ARG A 56 12.33 0.57 7.09
C ARG A 56 12.82 0.29 8.51
N GLU A 57 12.01 0.58 9.52
CA GLU A 57 12.33 0.26 10.92
C GLU A 57 12.60 -1.25 11.09
N LYS A 58 11.74 -2.10 10.52
CA LYS A 58 11.87 -3.56 10.60
C LYS A 58 13.12 -4.09 9.89
N ILE A 59 13.41 -3.58 8.70
CA ILE A 59 14.63 -3.95 7.97
C ILE A 59 15.88 -3.57 8.78
N LEU A 60 15.90 -2.39 9.39
CA LEU A 60 17.03 -1.97 10.24
C LEU A 60 17.17 -2.82 11.50
N GLU A 61 16.05 -3.25 12.09
CA GLU A 61 16.05 -4.21 13.22
C GLU A 61 16.61 -5.57 12.83
N GLU A 62 16.26 -6.09 11.64
CA GLU A 62 16.75 -7.40 11.15
C GLU A 62 18.22 -7.37 10.69
N MET A 63 18.73 -6.20 10.31
CA MET A 63 20.15 -6.00 9.94
C MET A 63 21.08 -5.83 11.15
N ARG A 64 20.53 -5.80 12.36
CA ARG A 64 21.28 -5.64 13.61
C ARG A 64 21.57 -6.98 14.26
#